data_AF-A0A421JGR5-F1
#
_entry.id   AF-A0A421JGR5-F1
#
_cell.length_a   1.000
_cell.length_b   1.000
_cell.length_c   1.000
_cell.angle_alpha   90.00
_cell.angle_beta   90.00
_cell.angle_gamma   90.00
#
_symmetry.space_group_name_H-M   'P 1'
#
loop_
_entity.id
_entity.type
_entity.pdbx_description
1 polymer ?
#
loop_
_entity_poly.entity_id
_entity_poly.type
_entity_poly.pdbx_seq_one_letter_code
_entity_poly.pdbx_strand_id
1 'polypeptide(L)'
;MWNYLFGGNNKQKKELPKKAIVELREHIQMLHKKRSHLESQIADQDALARKHISTNKALAKNALKRKKGYETNLMKIENQIDTLETQLTSIEGANLNLETMKAMKQGAQAMKQIHGEYDVDKVESTMDDIREQVELADEISDAISRPVGTEYVDEDELDEELAMLQEEEQQEKKQKVVSKPVSSAEEELPNFPAVANNKPATEDDEDEEQLKALQAEMGL
;
A
#
# COMPACT_ATOMS: atom_id res chain seq x y z
N MET A 1 -41.40 -4.81 -31.07
CA MET A 1 -39.92 -4.81 -31.03
C MET A 1 -39.52 -4.46 -29.61
N TRP A 2 -38.72 -5.29 -28.95
CA TRP A 2 -37.79 -5.02 -27.83
C TRP A 2 -37.51 -6.35 -27.12
N ASN A 3 -37.05 -7.33 -27.93
CA ASN A 3 -36.60 -8.65 -27.51
C ASN A 3 -35.09 -8.60 -27.21
N TYR A 4 -34.66 -7.70 -26.32
CA TYR A 4 -33.23 -7.39 -26.13
C TYR A 4 -32.75 -7.39 -24.66
N LEU A 5 -33.49 -8.01 -23.75
CA LEU A 5 -33.18 -7.94 -22.31
C LEU A 5 -32.62 -9.22 -21.67
N PHE A 6 -32.43 -10.32 -22.40
CA PHE A 6 -31.92 -11.55 -21.79
C PHE A 6 -31.00 -12.35 -22.74
N GLY A 7 -29.78 -11.85 -22.95
CA GLY A 7 -28.84 -12.53 -23.84
C GLY A 7 -27.43 -11.94 -23.89
N GLY A 8 -26.93 -11.38 -22.78
CA GLY A 8 -25.54 -10.93 -22.71
C GLY A 8 -24.59 -12.13 -22.64
N ASN A 9 -23.84 -12.36 -23.73
CA ASN A 9 -22.82 -13.39 -23.87
C ASN A 9 -21.96 -13.49 -22.59
N ASN A 10 -21.87 -14.67 -21.97
CA ASN A 10 -21.18 -14.89 -20.69
C ASN A 10 -19.68 -14.48 -20.70
N LYS A 11 -19.08 -14.39 -21.90
CA LYS A 11 -17.73 -13.84 -22.12
C LYS A 11 -17.66 -12.32 -21.90
N GLN A 12 -18.66 -11.55 -22.33
CA GLN A 12 -18.68 -10.09 -22.13
C GLN A 12 -18.77 -9.71 -20.64
N LYS A 13 -19.51 -10.47 -19.83
CA LYS A 13 -19.60 -10.25 -18.37
C LYS A 13 -18.26 -10.46 -17.64
N LYS A 14 -17.39 -11.35 -18.13
CA LYS A 14 -16.07 -11.62 -17.55
C LYS A 14 -15.01 -10.60 -17.96
N GLU A 15 -15.15 -10.01 -19.15
CA GLU A 15 -14.23 -8.98 -19.68
C GLU A 15 -14.53 -7.56 -19.13
N LEU A 16 -15.78 -7.33 -18.70
CA LEU A 16 -16.29 -6.04 -18.21
C LEU A 16 -15.44 -5.40 -17.09
N PRO A 17 -15.07 -6.10 -16.00
CA PRO A 17 -14.29 -5.51 -14.91
C PRO A 17 -12.87 -5.11 -15.34
N LYS A 18 -12.18 -5.98 -16.09
CA LYS A 18 -10.82 -5.72 -16.58
C LYS A 18 -10.79 -4.53 -17.54
N LYS A 19 -11.77 -4.47 -18.44
CA LYS A 19 -11.91 -3.36 -19.37
C LYS A 19 -12.21 -2.04 -18.63
N ALA A 20 -13.11 -2.06 -17.65
CA ALA A 20 -13.42 -0.89 -16.85
C ALA A 20 -12.20 -0.38 -16.06
N ILE A 21 -11.39 -1.28 -15.48
CA ILE A 21 -10.13 -0.92 -14.79
C ILE A 21 -9.18 -0.16 -15.74
N VAL A 22 -8.99 -0.67 -16.97
CA VAL A 22 -8.11 -0.03 -17.96
C VAL A 22 -8.66 1.34 -18.36
N GLU A 23 -9.94 1.43 -18.72
CA GLU A 23 -10.57 2.69 -19.13
C GLU A 23 -10.54 3.75 -18.01
N LEU A 24 -10.76 3.34 -16.75
CA LEU A 24 -10.66 4.23 -15.59
C LEU A 24 -9.24 4.76 -15.42
N ARG A 25 -8.22 3.91 -15.51
CA ARG A 25 -6.81 4.30 -15.40
C ARG A 25 -6.40 5.27 -16.51
N GLU A 26 -6.80 5.01 -17.75
CA GLU A 26 -6.57 5.91 -18.88
C GLU A 26 -7.23 7.29 -18.66
N HIS A 27 -8.46 7.30 -18.14
CA HIS A 27 -9.17 8.54 -17.86
C HIS A 27 -8.51 9.33 -16.71
N ILE A 28 -8.10 8.65 -15.63
CA ILE A 28 -7.35 9.25 -14.52
C ILE A 28 -6.05 9.89 -15.04
N GLN A 29 -5.30 9.19 -15.90
CA GLN A 29 -4.09 9.75 -16.51
C GLN A 29 -4.38 11.00 -17.36
N MET A 30 -5.46 11.02 -18.12
CA MET A 30 -5.87 12.22 -18.85
C MET A 30 -6.23 13.38 -17.92
N LEU A 31 -6.92 13.10 -16.81
CA LEU A 31 -7.26 14.12 -15.81
C LEU A 31 -6.00 14.66 -15.13
N HIS A 32 -4.99 13.84 -14.82
CA HIS A 32 -3.70 14.32 -14.31
C HIS A 32 -2.98 15.25 -15.30
N LYS A 33 -2.98 14.92 -16.60
CA LYS A 33 -2.42 15.82 -17.63
C LYS A 33 -3.16 17.16 -17.65
N LYS A 34 -4.48 17.13 -17.53
CA LYS A 34 -5.32 18.35 -17.47
C LYS A 34 -5.08 19.16 -16.20
N ARG A 35 -4.91 18.49 -15.06
CA ARG A 35 -4.51 19.08 -13.77
C ARG A 35 -3.20 19.86 -13.92
N SER A 36 -2.15 19.20 -14.41
CA SER A 36 -0.83 19.82 -14.63
C SER A 36 -0.91 21.04 -15.57
N HIS A 37 -1.71 20.95 -16.63
CA HIS A 37 -1.93 22.08 -17.53
C HIS A 37 -2.61 23.28 -16.81
N LEU A 38 -3.62 23.02 -15.98
CA LEU A 38 -4.29 24.06 -15.19
C LEU A 38 -3.35 24.69 -14.16
N GLU A 39 -2.51 23.88 -13.49
CA GLU A 39 -1.48 24.37 -12.56
C GLU A 39 -0.50 25.33 -13.26
N SER A 40 -0.04 24.98 -14.47
CA SER A 40 0.79 25.88 -15.29
C SER A 40 0.06 27.18 -15.62
N GLN A 41 -1.21 27.12 -16.04
CA GLN A 41 -2.00 28.31 -16.34
C GLN A 41 -2.21 29.21 -15.11
N ILE A 42 -2.38 28.61 -13.93
CA ILE A 42 -2.48 29.34 -12.66
C ILE A 42 -1.17 30.08 -12.37
N ALA A 43 -0.03 29.40 -12.52
CA ALA A 43 1.29 30.01 -12.33
C ALA A 43 1.53 31.18 -13.30
N ASP A 44 1.19 31.00 -14.57
CA ASP A 44 1.32 32.06 -15.59
C ASP A 44 0.48 33.30 -15.26
N GLN A 45 -0.78 33.10 -14.83
CA GLN A 45 -1.64 34.22 -14.44
C GLN A 45 -1.15 34.90 -13.14
N ASP A 46 -0.61 34.15 -12.19
CA ASP A 46 -0.01 34.71 -10.96
C ASP A 46 1.22 35.57 -11.29
N ALA A 47 2.12 35.06 -12.13
CA ALA A 47 3.29 35.78 -12.61
C ALA A 47 2.90 37.06 -13.36
N LEU A 48 1.91 36.97 -14.26
CA LEU A 48 1.38 38.13 -14.99
C LEU A 48 0.78 39.18 -14.05
N ALA A 49 0.02 38.76 -13.04
CA ALA A 49 -0.55 39.66 -12.04
C ALA A 49 0.54 40.38 -11.24
N ARG A 50 1.56 39.65 -10.75
CA ARG A 50 2.69 40.21 -10.01
C ARG A 50 3.48 41.21 -10.84
N LYS A 51 3.74 40.90 -12.11
CA LYS A 51 4.47 41.77 -13.04
C LYS A 51 3.80 43.13 -13.24
N HIS A 52 2.47 43.17 -13.23
CA HIS A 52 1.71 44.38 -13.56
C HIS A 52 1.02 45.04 -12.36
N ILE A 53 1.27 44.57 -11.14
CA ILE A 53 0.55 45.06 -9.95
C ILE A 53 0.76 46.56 -9.67
N SER A 54 1.97 47.06 -9.94
CA SER A 54 2.34 48.48 -9.76
C SER A 54 2.14 49.33 -11.01
N THR A 55 2.22 48.73 -12.21
CA THR A 55 2.21 49.47 -13.49
C THR A 55 0.84 49.50 -14.17
N ASN A 56 0.05 48.43 -14.05
CA ASN A 56 -1.24 48.30 -14.72
C ASN A 56 -2.21 47.44 -13.89
N LYS A 57 -2.87 48.11 -12.94
CA LYS A 57 -3.80 47.49 -11.98
C LYS A 57 -4.99 46.78 -12.65
N ALA A 58 -5.47 47.28 -13.79
CA ALA A 58 -6.58 46.67 -14.52
C ALA A 58 -6.19 45.31 -15.12
N LEU A 59 -5.00 45.25 -15.73
CA LEU A 59 -4.45 44.00 -16.27
C LEU A 59 -4.17 42.99 -15.16
N ALA A 60 -3.56 43.43 -14.05
CA ALA A 60 -3.30 42.56 -12.89
C ALA A 60 -4.60 41.99 -12.30
N LYS A 61 -5.65 42.81 -12.16
CA LYS A 61 -6.97 42.36 -11.69
C LYS A 61 -7.60 41.33 -12.62
N ASN A 62 -7.48 41.50 -13.94
CA ASN A 62 -7.99 40.54 -14.91
C ASN A 62 -7.22 39.22 -14.88
N ALA A 63 -5.90 39.26 -14.71
CA ALA A 63 -5.07 38.07 -14.54
C ALA A 63 -5.48 37.29 -13.28
N LEU A 64 -5.66 37.96 -12.14
CA LEU A 64 -6.17 37.33 -10.91
C LEU A 64 -7.57 36.72 -11.08
N LYS A 65 -8.46 37.37 -11.84
CA LYS A 65 -9.79 36.81 -12.15
C LYS A 65 -9.68 35.51 -12.94
N ARG A 66 -8.78 35.44 -13.92
CA ARG A 66 -8.51 34.21 -14.70
C ARG A 66 -7.89 33.13 -13.83
N LYS A 67 -6.88 33.47 -13.01
CA LYS A 67 -6.26 32.58 -12.03
C LYS A 67 -7.32 31.88 -11.17
N LYS A 68 -8.23 32.66 -10.56
CA LYS A 68 -9.30 32.12 -9.73
C LYS A 68 -10.28 31.20 -10.48
N GLY A 69 -10.52 31.48 -11.76
CA GLY A 69 -11.29 30.59 -12.64
C GLY A 69 -10.57 29.26 -12.88
N TYR A 70 -9.25 29.29 -13.11
CA TYR A 70 -8.46 28.07 -13.26
C TYR A 70 -8.36 27.27 -11.96
N GLU A 71 -8.17 27.93 -10.80
CA GLU A 71 -8.20 27.27 -9.48
C GLU A 71 -9.54 26.55 -9.23
N THR A 72 -10.66 27.19 -9.59
CA THR A 72 -11.99 26.56 -9.48
C THR A 72 -12.12 25.34 -10.40
N ASN A 73 -11.53 25.38 -11.59
CA ASN A 73 -11.51 24.23 -12.49
C ASN A 73 -10.57 23.13 -12.00
N LEU A 74 -9.42 23.49 -11.44
CA LEU A 74 -8.46 22.56 -10.85
C LEU A 74 -9.11 21.74 -9.75
N MET A 75 -9.79 22.39 -8.80
CA MET A 75 -10.52 21.71 -7.72
C MET A 75 -11.55 20.71 -8.25
N LYS A 76 -12.26 21.04 -9.35
CA LYS A 76 -13.20 20.11 -9.98
C LYS A 76 -12.51 18.90 -10.60
N ILE A 77 -11.35 19.09 -11.23
CA ILE A 77 -10.56 17.99 -11.80
C ILE A 77 -10.01 17.10 -10.69
N GLU A 78 -9.52 17.66 -9.60
CA GLU A 78 -9.06 16.90 -8.44
C GLU A 78 -10.18 16.04 -7.84
N ASN A 79 -11.36 16.62 -7.60
CA ASN A 79 -12.53 15.86 -7.13
C ASN A 79 -12.93 14.72 -8.09
N GLN A 80 -12.78 14.93 -9.41
CA GLN A 80 -13.04 13.90 -10.41
C GLN A 80 -12.01 12.77 -10.34
N ILE A 81 -10.73 13.09 -10.16
CA ILE A 81 -9.66 12.11 -9.97
C ILE A 81 -9.97 11.26 -8.73
N ASP A 82 -10.20 11.88 -7.57
CA ASP A 82 -10.48 11.18 -6.31
C ASP A 82 -11.68 10.23 -6.43
N THR A 83 -12.74 10.68 -7.11
CA THR A 83 -13.93 9.87 -7.36
C THR A 83 -13.60 8.64 -8.21
N LEU A 84 -12.82 8.80 -9.28
CA LEU A 84 -12.45 7.70 -10.17
C LEU A 84 -11.45 6.73 -9.52
N GLU A 85 -10.52 7.22 -8.71
CA GLU A 85 -9.58 6.40 -7.94
C GLU A 85 -10.31 5.54 -6.89
N THR A 86 -11.30 6.12 -6.20
CA THR A 86 -12.16 5.39 -5.27
C THR A 86 -12.95 4.28 -5.99
N GLN A 87 -13.49 4.58 -7.18
CA GLN A 87 -14.18 3.59 -8.01
C GLN A 87 -13.25 2.48 -8.50
N LEU A 88 -12.04 2.84 -8.95
CA LEU A 88 -11.01 1.89 -9.37
C LEU A 88 -10.68 0.91 -8.25
N THR A 89 -10.38 1.43 -7.06
CA THR A 89 -10.08 0.63 -5.87
C THR A 89 -11.23 -0.30 -5.50
N SER A 90 -12.47 0.21 -5.56
CA SER A 90 -13.68 -0.57 -5.29
C SER A 90 -13.86 -1.73 -6.28
N ILE A 91 -13.60 -1.50 -7.57
CA ILE A 91 -13.71 -2.53 -8.61
C ILE A 91 -12.60 -3.57 -8.45
N GLU A 92 -11.37 -3.15 -8.14
CA GLU A 92 -10.25 -4.05 -7.88
C GLU A 92 -10.52 -4.95 -6.67
N GLY A 93 -11.01 -4.38 -5.57
CA GLY A 93 -11.43 -5.14 -4.39
C GLY A 93 -12.60 -6.09 -4.66
N ALA A 94 -13.60 -5.66 -5.44
CA ALA A 94 -14.70 -6.53 -5.84
C ALA A 94 -14.23 -7.72 -6.70
N ASN A 95 -13.22 -7.51 -7.56
CA ASN A 95 -12.63 -8.57 -8.37
C ASN A 95 -11.85 -9.56 -7.51
N LEU A 96 -11.07 -9.08 -6.54
CA LEU A 96 -10.40 -9.95 -5.57
C LEU A 96 -11.41 -10.80 -4.78
N ASN A 97 -12.47 -10.17 -4.25
CA ASN A 97 -13.52 -10.87 -3.52
C ASN A 97 -14.21 -11.93 -4.39
N LEU A 98 -14.44 -11.64 -5.68
CA LEU A 98 -14.99 -12.61 -6.62
C LEU A 98 -14.08 -13.82 -6.81
N GLU A 99 -12.77 -13.64 -6.93
CA GLU A 99 -11.81 -14.74 -7.03
C GLU A 99 -11.75 -15.57 -5.73
N THR A 100 -11.73 -14.92 -4.56
CA THR A 100 -11.83 -15.60 -3.26
C THR A 100 -13.09 -16.45 -3.18
N MET A 101 -14.24 -15.91 -3.56
CA MET A 101 -15.51 -16.65 -3.58
C MET A 101 -15.48 -17.84 -4.55
N LYS A 102 -14.79 -17.73 -5.70
CA LYS A 102 -14.61 -18.87 -6.62
C LYS A 102 -13.76 -19.95 -6.00
N ALA A 103 -12.65 -19.59 -5.35
CA ALA A 103 -11.79 -20.55 -4.65
C ALA A 103 -12.54 -21.26 -3.52
N MET A 104 -13.30 -20.52 -2.71
CA MET A 104 -14.17 -21.09 -1.67
C MET A 104 -15.20 -22.06 -2.26
N LYS A 105 -15.82 -21.71 -3.39
CA LYS A 105 -16.78 -22.59 -4.07
C LYS A 105 -16.13 -23.88 -4.58
N GLN A 106 -14.93 -23.78 -5.14
CA GLN A 106 -14.16 -24.94 -5.59
C GLN A 106 -13.77 -25.84 -4.40
N GLY A 107 -13.30 -25.24 -3.30
CA GLY A 107 -13.02 -25.96 -2.06
C GLY A 107 -14.26 -26.67 -1.51
N ALA A 108 -15.40 -25.98 -1.46
CA ALA A 108 -16.67 -26.59 -1.03
C ALA A 108 -17.11 -27.73 -1.96
N GLN A 109 -16.88 -27.64 -3.27
CA GLN A 109 -17.16 -28.71 -4.22
C GLN A 109 -16.23 -29.91 -4.03
N ALA A 110 -14.94 -29.68 -3.80
CA ALA A 110 -13.97 -30.74 -3.49
C ALA A 110 -14.33 -31.44 -2.18
N MET A 111 -14.65 -30.68 -1.13
CA MET A 111 -15.13 -31.22 0.14
C MET A 111 -16.42 -32.04 -0.03
N LYS A 112 -17.34 -31.59 -0.90
CA LYS A 112 -18.56 -32.35 -1.22
C LYS A 112 -18.26 -33.64 -1.99
N GLN A 113 -17.24 -33.68 -2.83
CA GLN A 113 -16.83 -34.91 -3.52
C GLN A 113 -16.13 -35.87 -2.57
N ILE A 114 -15.19 -35.37 -1.76
CA ILE A 114 -14.53 -36.14 -0.70
C ILE A 114 -15.60 -36.77 0.21
N HIS A 115 -16.56 -35.98 0.72
CA HIS A 115 -17.60 -36.48 1.61
C HIS A 115 -18.78 -37.18 0.91
N GLY A 116 -18.94 -36.98 -0.40
CA GLY A 116 -20.05 -37.53 -1.20
C GLY A 116 -19.78 -38.91 -1.77
N GLU A 117 -18.52 -39.36 -1.77
CA GLU A 117 -18.16 -40.77 -2.03
C GLU A 117 -18.25 -41.65 -0.76
N TYR A 118 -18.36 -41.04 0.43
CA TYR A 118 -18.75 -41.77 1.64
C TYR A 118 -20.27 -41.88 1.64
N ASP A 119 -20.75 -43.10 1.41
CA ASP A 119 -22.15 -43.49 1.63
C ASP A 119 -22.63 -42.90 2.97
N VAL A 120 -23.80 -42.26 3.00
CA VAL A 120 -24.30 -41.59 4.22
C VAL A 120 -24.33 -42.57 5.39
N ASP A 121 -24.59 -43.85 5.11
CA ASP A 121 -24.58 -44.95 6.05
C ASP A 121 -23.16 -45.25 6.62
N LYS A 122 -22.10 -45.07 5.82
CA LYS A 122 -20.70 -45.16 6.29
C LYS A 122 -20.28 -43.92 7.06
N VAL A 123 -20.79 -42.74 6.70
CA VAL A 123 -20.55 -41.52 7.47
C VAL A 123 -21.20 -41.62 8.84
N GLU A 124 -22.41 -42.18 8.95
CA GLU A 124 -23.08 -42.40 10.24
C GLU A 124 -22.28 -43.37 11.13
N SER A 125 -21.88 -44.53 10.60
CA SER A 125 -20.98 -45.47 11.30
C SER A 125 -19.63 -44.85 11.68
N THR A 126 -19.03 -44.06 10.79
CA THR A 126 -17.74 -43.40 11.08
C THR A 126 -17.91 -42.26 12.08
N MET A 127 -19.05 -41.56 12.09
CA MET A 127 -19.36 -40.52 13.07
C MET A 127 -19.67 -41.11 14.44
N ASP A 128 -20.25 -42.31 14.50
CA ASP A 128 -20.40 -43.06 15.76
C ASP A 128 -19.04 -43.53 16.28
N ASP A 129 -18.17 -44.07 15.41
CA ASP A 129 -16.79 -44.41 15.78
C ASP A 129 -15.99 -43.15 16.22
N ILE A 130 -16.17 -42.02 15.54
CA ILE A 130 -15.55 -40.73 15.92
C ILE A 130 -16.10 -40.22 17.25
N ARG A 131 -17.40 -40.33 17.54
CA ARG A 131 -17.97 -39.94 18.84
C ARG A 131 -17.37 -40.78 19.95
N GLU A 132 -17.27 -42.10 19.76
CA GLU A 132 -16.67 -43.01 20.73
C GLU A 132 -15.17 -42.69 20.94
N GLN A 133 -14.44 -42.32 19.87
CA GLN A 133 -13.04 -41.89 19.96
C GLN A 133 -12.85 -40.49 20.54
N VAL A 134 -13.78 -39.56 20.32
CA VAL A 134 -13.76 -38.22 20.92
C VAL A 134 -14.08 -38.31 22.41
N GLU A 135 -15.05 -39.13 22.81
CA GLU A 135 -15.32 -39.41 24.22
C GLU A 135 -14.10 -40.06 24.91
N LEU A 136 -13.43 -41.00 24.23
CA LEU A 136 -12.17 -41.58 24.72
C LEU A 136 -11.04 -40.54 24.77
N ALA A 137 -10.94 -39.66 23.78
CA ALA A 137 -9.94 -38.60 23.73
C ALA A 137 -10.18 -37.53 24.81
N ASP A 138 -11.44 -37.20 25.11
CA ASP A 138 -11.81 -36.33 26.22
C ASP A 138 -11.56 -37.01 27.57
N GLU A 139 -11.79 -38.32 27.70
CA GLU A 139 -11.44 -39.07 28.92
C GLU A 139 -9.92 -39.16 29.12
N ILE A 140 -9.15 -39.31 28.04
CA ILE A 140 -7.68 -39.26 28.04
C ILE A 140 -7.20 -37.83 28.33
N SER A 141 -7.82 -36.83 27.69
CA SER A 141 -7.52 -35.43 27.89
C SER A 141 -7.80 -35.04 29.33
N ASP A 142 -8.94 -35.41 29.93
CA ASP A 142 -9.23 -35.18 31.34
C ASP A 142 -8.27 -35.97 32.26
N ALA A 143 -7.85 -37.18 31.87
CA ALA A 143 -6.86 -37.95 32.63
C ALA A 143 -5.45 -37.34 32.59
N ILE A 144 -5.06 -36.70 31.47
CA ILE A 144 -3.77 -36.02 31.26
C ILE A 144 -3.81 -34.57 31.77
N SER A 145 -4.96 -33.91 31.64
CA SER A 145 -5.22 -32.52 32.05
C SER A 145 -5.52 -32.39 33.53
N ARG A 146 -5.58 -33.51 34.28
CA ARG A 146 -5.31 -33.50 35.72
C ARG A 146 -3.92 -32.91 35.91
N PRO A 147 -3.78 -31.65 36.36
CA PRO A 147 -2.49 -30.97 36.29
C PRO A 147 -1.49 -31.67 37.20
N VAL A 148 -0.46 -32.29 36.62
CA VAL A 148 0.81 -32.46 37.31
C VAL A 148 1.65 -31.25 36.93
N GLY A 149 1.47 -30.17 37.70
CA GLY A 149 2.24 -28.93 37.54
C GLY A 149 1.66 -27.98 36.50
N THR A 150 0.76 -27.11 36.94
CA THR A 150 0.40 -25.89 36.23
C THR A 150 1.59 -24.93 36.28
N GLU A 151 2.39 -24.88 35.21
CA GLU A 151 3.32 -23.77 35.01
C GLU A 151 2.54 -22.68 34.26
N TYR A 152 2.05 -21.73 35.05
CA TYR A 152 1.47 -20.50 34.54
C TYR A 152 2.59 -19.73 33.83
N VAL A 153 2.33 -19.30 32.60
CA VAL A 153 3.19 -18.33 31.92
C VAL A 153 3.32 -17.11 32.83
N ASP A 154 4.57 -16.73 33.15
CA ASP A 154 4.85 -15.59 34.02
C ASP A 154 4.65 -14.30 33.22
N GLU A 155 3.61 -13.54 33.55
CA GLU A 155 3.31 -12.27 32.89
C GLU A 155 4.45 -11.25 33.10
N ASP A 156 5.24 -11.38 34.18
CA ASP A 156 6.38 -10.51 34.47
C ASP A 156 7.54 -10.74 33.47
N GLU A 157 7.77 -11.98 33.03
CA GLU A 157 8.80 -12.31 32.01
C GLU A 157 8.41 -11.74 30.64
N LEU A 158 7.12 -11.76 30.32
CA LEU A 158 6.59 -11.22 29.06
C LEU A 158 6.68 -9.69 29.01
N ASP A 159 6.47 -9.03 30.15
CA ASP A 159 6.58 -7.57 30.28
C ASP A 159 8.04 -7.08 30.17
N GLU A 160 9.00 -7.84 30.71
CA GLU A 160 10.43 -7.55 30.53
C GLU A 160 10.87 -7.69 29.07
N GLU A 161 10.41 -8.74 28.37
CA GLU A 161 10.69 -8.93 26.94
C GLU A 161 10.13 -7.77 26.09
N LEU A 162 8.90 -7.32 26.40
CA LEU A 162 8.27 -6.19 25.73
C LEU A 162 9.05 -4.88 25.94
N ALA A 163 9.58 -4.65 27.14
CA ALA A 163 10.35 -3.45 27.47
C ALA A 163 11.67 -3.37 26.68
N MET A 164 12.37 -4.50 26.50
CA MET A 164 13.61 -4.54 25.72
C MET A 164 13.38 -4.16 24.26
N LEU A 165 12.31 -4.69 23.63
CA LEU A 165 11.97 -4.37 22.24
C LEU A 165 11.65 -2.88 22.02
N GLN A 166 11.04 -2.22 23.01
CA GLN A 166 10.73 -0.79 22.94
C GLN A 166 11.98 0.10 23.03
N GLU A 167 13.01 -0.34 23.76
CA GLU A 167 14.25 0.42 23.92
C GLU A 167 15.10 0.38 22.64
N GLU A 168 15.14 -0.78 21.97
CA GLU A 168 15.80 -0.98 20.68
C GLU A 168 15.24 -0.03 19.59
N GLU A 169 13.91 0.06 19.48
CA GLU A 169 13.24 0.96 18.52
C GLU A 169 13.58 2.45 18.77
N GLN A 170 13.75 2.83 20.04
CA GLN A 170 14.12 4.20 20.40
C GLN A 170 15.59 4.52 20.07
N GLN A 171 16.49 3.55 20.20
CA GLN A 171 17.90 3.71 19.85
C GLN A 171 18.06 3.88 18.33
N GLU A 172 17.36 3.08 17.53
CA GLU A 172 17.34 3.23 16.07
C GLU A 172 16.83 4.62 15.64
N LYS A 173 15.79 5.14 16.31
CA LYS A 173 15.26 6.49 16.05
C LYS A 173 16.27 7.58 16.42
N LYS A 174 17.04 7.43 17.49
CA LYS A 174 18.05 8.42 17.93
C LYS A 174 19.26 8.46 17.00
N GLN A 175 19.74 7.32 16.50
CA GLN A 175 20.85 7.28 15.53
C GLN A 175 20.53 8.05 14.23
N LYS A 176 19.26 8.12 13.81
CA LYS A 176 18.84 8.88 12.62
C LYS A 176 18.83 10.40 12.79
N VAL A 177 18.90 10.95 14.01
CA VAL A 177 18.76 12.40 14.27
C VAL A 177 20.11 13.11 14.44
N VAL A 178 21.18 12.39 14.80
CA VAL A 178 22.50 12.98 15.13
C VAL A 178 23.32 13.33 13.86
N SER A 179 22.91 12.92 12.67
CA SER A 179 23.65 13.11 11.40
C SER A 179 23.47 14.46 10.68
N LYS A 180 22.95 15.50 11.34
CA LYS A 180 22.91 16.87 10.76
C LYS A 180 23.79 17.84 11.57
N PRO A 181 24.98 18.25 11.08
CA PRO A 181 25.76 19.27 11.75
C PRO A 181 25.21 20.67 11.43
N VAL A 182 25.00 21.44 12.50
CA VAL A 182 24.74 22.88 12.52
C VAL A 182 26.03 23.64 12.17
N SER A 183 26.02 24.47 11.13
CA SER A 183 27.12 25.39 10.82
C SER A 183 26.76 26.82 11.23
N SER A 184 27.37 27.29 12.31
CA SER A 184 27.40 28.70 12.76
C SER A 184 28.38 29.55 11.93
N ALA A 185 28.14 30.85 11.90
CA ALA A 185 28.80 31.86 11.07
C ALA A 185 30.16 32.37 11.60
N GLU A 186 30.83 33.13 10.72
CA GLU A 186 31.87 34.18 10.92
C GLU A 186 33.36 33.79 11.06
N GLU A 187 34.17 34.10 10.02
CA GLU A 187 35.20 35.15 9.97
C GLU A 187 36.17 34.98 8.77
N GLU A 188 36.37 36.05 7.99
CA GLU A 188 37.32 36.16 6.86
C GLU A 188 38.76 36.32 7.37
N LEU A 189 39.76 35.66 6.74
CA LEU A 189 41.18 36.08 6.56
C LEU A 189 41.90 35.09 5.59
N PRO A 190 43.10 35.40 5.02
CA PRO A 190 43.31 35.46 3.57
C PRO A 190 43.97 34.24 2.87
N ASN A 191 43.85 34.26 1.54
CA ASN A 191 44.18 33.25 0.53
C ASN A 191 45.68 32.89 0.42
N PHE A 192 46.01 31.59 0.46
CA PHE A 192 47.32 31.01 0.11
C PHE A 192 47.17 29.88 -0.95
N PRO A 193 48.16 29.68 -1.84
CA PRO A 193 47.98 28.93 -3.07
C PRO A 193 47.98 27.40 -2.89
N ALA A 194 47.26 26.76 -3.82
CA ALA A 194 46.89 25.35 -3.84
C ALA A 194 48.06 24.35 -3.91
N VAL A 195 47.93 23.26 -3.15
CA VAL A 195 48.68 22.00 -3.32
C VAL A 195 47.67 20.86 -3.37
N ALA A 196 47.80 20.03 -4.41
CA ALA A 196 47.02 18.82 -4.64
C ALA A 196 47.43 17.69 -3.68
N ASN A 197 46.45 17.00 -3.08
CA ASN A 197 46.21 15.55 -3.23
C ASN A 197 45.27 14.98 -2.17
N ASN A 198 44.57 13.92 -2.60
CA ASN A 198 43.79 12.92 -1.88
C ASN A 198 42.40 13.32 -1.35
N LYS A 199 41.39 12.88 -2.12
CA LYS A 199 40.04 12.58 -1.61
C LYS A 199 40.13 11.50 -0.52
N PRO A 200 39.49 11.67 0.65
CA PRO A 200 39.13 10.53 1.48
C PRO A 200 37.99 9.76 0.79
N ALA A 201 38.14 8.45 0.66
CA ALA A 201 37.03 7.55 0.32
C ALA A 201 36.02 7.60 1.47
N THR A 202 34.74 7.77 1.14
CA THR A 202 33.63 7.73 2.09
C THR A 202 33.26 6.27 2.36
N GLU A 203 32.97 5.90 3.61
CA GLU A 203 32.48 4.57 4.01
C GLU A 203 31.25 4.11 3.17
N ASP A 204 30.49 5.07 2.64
CA ASP A 204 29.38 4.82 1.70
C ASP A 204 29.79 4.05 0.42
N ASP A 205 31.05 4.18 -0.03
CA ASP A 205 31.54 3.49 -1.23
C ASP A 205 31.85 2.00 -0.95
N GLU A 206 32.31 1.66 0.27
CA GLU A 206 32.64 0.27 0.65
C GLU A 206 31.37 -0.56 0.88
N ASP A 207 30.31 0.05 1.40
CA ASP A 207 29.01 -0.61 1.61
C ASP A 207 28.29 -0.85 0.28
N GLU A 208 28.39 0.08 -0.68
CA GLU A 208 27.78 -0.06 -2.00
C GLU A 208 28.48 -1.15 -2.85
N GLU A 209 29.79 -1.33 -2.67
CA GLU A 209 30.55 -2.42 -3.28
C GLU A 209 30.20 -3.79 -2.67
N GLN A 210 30.02 -3.87 -1.36
CA GLN A 210 29.58 -5.11 -0.69
C GLN A 210 28.16 -5.54 -1.10
N LEU A 211 27.25 -4.58 -1.26
CA LEU A 211 25.88 -4.85 -1.73
C LEU A 211 25.85 -5.37 -3.17
N LYS A 212 26.69 -4.81 -4.05
CA LYS A 212 26.84 -5.31 -5.43
C LYS A 212 27.45 -6.70 -5.49
N ALA A 213 28.42 -7.00 -4.64
CA ALA A 213 29.02 -8.34 -4.57
C ALA A 213 27.99 -9.40 -4.16
N LEU A 214 27.16 -9.12 -3.15
CA LEU A 214 26.07 -10.00 -2.73
C LEU A 214 24.99 -10.21 -3.80
N GLN A 215 24.66 -9.16 -4.56
CA GLN A 215 23.69 -9.27 -5.67
C GLN A 215 24.23 -10.14 -6.82
N ALA A 216 25.53 -10.06 -7.11
CA ALA A 216 26.16 -10.89 -8.14
C ALA A 216 26.26 -12.36 -7.73
N GLU A 217 26.45 -12.66 -6.44
CA GLU A 217 26.52 -14.03 -5.93
C GLU A 217 25.15 -14.73 -5.90
N MET A 218 24.06 -13.98 -5.73
CA MET A 218 22.69 -14.51 -5.78
C MET A 218 22.11 -14.68 -7.19
N GLY A 219 22.85 -14.35 -8.24
CA GLY A 219 22.52 -14.75 -9.62
C GLY A 219 21.21 -14.19 -10.18
N LEU A 220 20.90 -12.91 -9.93
CA LEU A 220 19.87 -12.14 -10.65
C LEU A 220 20.51 -11.20 -11.68
#